data_AF-A0A2E8LIN3-F1
#
_entry.id   AF-A0A2E8LIN3-F1
#
_cell.length_a   1.000
_cell.length_b   1.000
_cell.length_c   1.000
_cell.angle_alpha   90.00
_cell.angle_beta   90.00
_cell.angle_gamma   90.00
#
_symmetry.space_group_name_H-M   'P 1'
#
loop_
_entity.id
_entity.type
_entity.pdbx_description
1 polymer ?
#
loop_
_entity_poly.entity_id
_entity_poly.type
_entity_poly.pdbx_seq_one_letter_code
_entity_poly.pdbx_strand_id
1 'polypeptide(L)'
;MRTAIEQMDRALEGLGEFLAATIRERGLEPLAAYDGFITVLSQDALQSRAALQLVAAQETISSAVIDNLNGSIHLRAILTDLFLIDEILRPRASEGIPAAALANEEPPPPDKSS
;
A
#
# COMPACT_ATOMS: atom_id res chain seq x y z
N MET A 1 -20.82 10.39 10.37
CA MET A 1 -20.76 9.58 9.12
C MET A 1 -20.35 10.42 7.92
N ARG A 2 -21.16 11.42 7.50
CA ARG A 2 -20.83 12.29 6.35
C ARG A 2 -19.40 12.85 6.38
N THR A 3 -19.00 13.40 7.53
CA THR A 3 -17.63 13.92 7.73
C THR A 3 -16.54 12.89 7.45
N ALA A 4 -16.74 11.62 7.77
CA ALA A 4 -15.76 10.56 7.48
C ALA A 4 -15.67 10.27 5.98
N ILE A 5 -16.81 10.30 5.27
CA ILE A 5 -16.87 10.14 3.81
C ILE A 5 -16.16 11.31 3.11
N GLU A 6 -16.40 12.54 3.57
CA GLU A 6 -15.73 13.74 3.05
C GLU A 6 -14.22 13.72 3.32
N GLN A 7 -13.80 13.24 4.50
CA GLN A 7 -12.38 13.06 4.80
C GLN A 7 -11.75 11.99 3.90
N MET A 8 -12.46 10.89 3.64
CA MET A 8 -11.97 9.86 2.73
C MET A 8 -11.86 10.37 1.28
N ASP A 9 -12.85 11.12 0.78
CA ASP A 9 -12.78 11.77 -0.53
C ASP A 9 -11.53 12.65 -0.65
N ARG A 10 -11.27 13.49 0.36
CA ARG A 10 -10.09 14.35 0.41
C ARG A 10 -8.78 13.56 0.53
N ALA A 11 -8.78 12.43 1.24
CA ALA A 11 -7.58 11.61 1.37
C ALA A 11 -7.21 10.91 0.05
N LEU A 12 -8.21 10.60 -0.79
CA LEU A 12 -7.98 10.03 -2.13
C LEU A 12 -7.58 11.10 -3.16
N GLU A 13 -7.80 12.37 -2.87
CA GLU A 13 -7.33 13.49 -3.70
C GLU A 13 -5.80 13.53 -3.75
N GLY A 14 -5.23 13.47 -4.95
CA GLY A 14 -3.78 13.58 -5.14
C GLY A 14 -2.98 12.37 -4.63
N LEU A 15 -3.63 11.26 -4.25
CA LEU A 15 -2.96 10.08 -3.71
C LEU A 15 -1.89 9.51 -4.66
N GLY A 16 -2.16 9.47 -5.96
CA GLY A 16 -1.19 9.03 -6.96
C GLY A 16 0.03 9.93 -7.06
N GLU A 17 -0.17 11.25 -7.01
CA GLU A 17 0.93 12.24 -7.04
C GLU A 17 1.80 12.11 -5.78
N PHE A 18 1.17 11.94 -4.63
CA PHE A 18 1.85 11.71 -3.35
C PHE A 18 2.72 10.44 -3.39
N LEU A 19 2.18 9.33 -3.90
CA LEU A 19 2.96 8.08 -4.04
C LEU A 19 4.10 8.25 -5.05
N ALA A 20 3.86 8.89 -6.19
CA ALA A 20 4.88 9.15 -7.19
C ALA A 20 6.04 10.00 -6.64
N ALA A 21 5.73 11.03 -5.83
CA ALA A 21 6.74 11.82 -5.14
C ALA A 21 7.53 10.96 -4.15
N THR A 22 6.84 10.17 -3.32
CA THR A 22 7.46 9.29 -2.31
C THR A 22 8.41 8.26 -2.95
N ILE A 23 8.02 7.65 -4.07
CA ILE A 23 8.82 6.67 -4.81
C ILE A 23 10.10 7.31 -5.36
N ARG A 24 9.99 8.51 -5.95
CA ARG A 24 11.16 9.26 -6.44
C ARG A 24 12.08 9.71 -5.32
N GLU A 25 11.54 10.24 -4.21
CA GLU A 25 12.31 10.67 -3.05
C GLU A 25 13.09 9.53 -2.40
N ARG A 26 12.51 8.32 -2.39
CA ARG A 26 13.17 7.11 -1.87
C ARG A 26 14.09 6.41 -2.86
N GLY A 27 14.13 6.85 -4.13
CA GLY A 27 14.96 6.24 -5.17
C GLY A 27 14.61 4.77 -5.44
N LEU A 28 13.32 4.43 -5.41
CA LEU A 28 12.87 3.04 -5.60
C LEU A 28 12.86 2.68 -7.10
N GLU A 29 13.36 1.48 -7.40
CA GLU A 29 13.48 0.96 -8.76
C GLU A 29 12.83 -0.44 -8.87
N PRO A 30 12.34 -0.85 -10.05
CA PRO A 30 12.32 -0.09 -11.31
C PRO A 30 11.16 0.93 -11.36
N LEU A 31 11.44 2.20 -11.68
CA LEU A 31 10.42 3.27 -11.73
C LEU A 31 9.22 2.93 -12.62
N ALA A 32 9.44 2.29 -13.76
CA ALA A 32 8.37 1.94 -14.70
C ALA A 32 7.28 1.02 -14.10
N ALA A 33 7.65 0.13 -13.16
CA ALA A 33 6.67 -0.74 -12.50
C ALA A 33 5.79 0.06 -11.54
N TYR A 34 6.38 1.02 -10.81
CA TYR A 34 5.66 1.91 -9.93
C TYR A 34 4.75 2.88 -10.70
N ASP A 35 5.22 3.43 -11.82
CA ASP A 35 4.41 4.34 -12.65
C ASP A 35 3.15 3.65 -13.20
N GLY A 36 3.29 2.40 -13.66
CA GLY A 36 2.16 1.59 -14.09
C GLY A 36 1.15 1.35 -12.97
N PHE A 37 1.63 1.00 -11.78
CA PHE A 37 0.77 0.78 -10.61
C PHE A 37 0.07 2.07 -10.14
N ILE A 38 0.81 3.19 -10.03
CA ILE A 38 0.27 4.50 -9.67
C ILE A 38 -0.82 4.93 -10.66
N THR A 39 -0.68 4.61 -11.95
CA THR A 39 -1.69 4.92 -12.96
C THR A 39 -3.02 4.22 -12.65
N VAL A 40 -2.98 2.92 -12.35
CA VAL A 40 -4.18 2.14 -11.99
C VAL A 40 -4.79 2.65 -10.69
N LEU A 41 -3.96 2.83 -9.66
CA LEU A 41 -4.39 3.36 -8.36
C LEU A 41 -5.04 4.74 -8.51
N SER A 42 -4.48 5.63 -9.33
CA SER A 42 -5.06 6.97 -9.54
C SER A 42 -6.44 6.91 -10.21
N GLN A 43 -6.66 5.96 -11.13
CA GLN A 43 -7.95 5.76 -11.77
C GLN A 43 -8.98 5.22 -10.79
N ASP A 44 -8.64 4.21 -9.99
CA ASP A 44 -9.53 3.68 -8.96
C ASP A 44 -9.83 4.71 -7.87
N ALA A 45 -8.88 5.60 -7.55
CA ALA A 45 -9.08 6.68 -6.59
C ALA A 45 -10.11 7.67 -7.14
N LEU A 46 -9.96 8.09 -8.40
CA LEU A 46 -10.92 8.97 -9.07
C LEU A 46 -12.33 8.37 -9.10
N GLN A 47 -12.45 7.08 -9.45
CA GLN A 47 -13.74 6.39 -9.49
C GLN A 47 -14.36 6.23 -8.10
N SER A 48 -13.54 5.94 -7.08
CA SER A 48 -13.98 5.87 -5.68
C SER A 48 -14.49 7.23 -5.18
N ARG A 49 -13.77 8.32 -5.49
CA ARG A 49 -14.18 9.69 -5.14
C ARG A 49 -15.56 10.04 -5.69
N ALA A 50 -15.86 9.69 -6.94
CA ALA A 50 -17.19 9.93 -7.50
C ALA A 50 -18.31 9.25 -6.69
N ALA A 51 -18.10 8.01 -6.25
CA ALA A 51 -19.06 7.31 -5.39
C ALA A 51 -19.18 7.98 -4.01
N LEU A 52 -18.07 8.40 -3.42
CA LEU A 52 -18.04 9.08 -2.12
C LEU A 52 -18.76 10.42 -2.16
N GLN A 53 -18.53 11.22 -3.19
CA GLN A 53 -19.18 12.50 -3.40
C GLN A 53 -20.69 12.33 -3.59
N LEU A 54 -21.13 11.31 -4.33
CA LEU A 54 -22.55 10.99 -4.47
C LEU A 54 -23.19 10.66 -3.12
N VAL A 55 -22.55 9.82 -2.31
CA VAL A 55 -23.07 9.47 -0.97
C VAL A 55 -23.04 10.68 -0.04
N ALA A 56 -21.98 11.49 -0.09
CA ALA A 56 -21.86 12.73 0.68
C ALA A 56 -22.81 13.84 0.24
N ALA A 57 -23.45 13.74 -0.93
CA ALA A 57 -24.48 14.67 -1.38
C ALA A 57 -25.89 14.32 -0.86
N GLN A 58 -26.13 13.10 -0.35
CA GLN A 58 -27.45 12.67 0.10
C GLN A 58 -27.87 13.40 1.39
N GLU A 59 -29.10 13.89 1.50
CA GLU A 59 -29.58 14.56 2.72
C GLU A 59 -29.51 13.63 3.95
N THR A 60 -29.94 12.38 3.78
CA THR A 60 -29.86 11.31 4.79
C THR A 60 -29.06 10.14 4.24
N ILE A 61 -28.13 9.62 5.04
CA ILE A 61 -27.27 8.49 4.67
C ILE A 61 -27.71 7.27 5.49
N SER A 62 -28.36 6.30 4.83
CA SER A 62 -28.79 5.06 5.48
C SER A 62 -27.67 4.02 5.50
N SER A 63 -27.76 3.03 6.40
CA SER A 63 -26.80 1.91 6.45
C SER A 63 -26.73 1.16 5.13
N ALA A 64 -27.86 0.95 4.44
CA ALA A 64 -27.89 0.27 3.14
C ALA A 64 -27.08 1.02 2.07
N VAL A 65 -27.06 2.37 2.10
CA VAL A 65 -26.22 3.16 1.20
C VAL A 65 -24.73 2.96 1.51
N ILE A 66 -24.38 2.88 2.79
CA ILE A 66 -23.01 2.60 3.24
C ILE A 66 -22.58 1.20 2.84
N ASP A 67 -23.45 0.20 3.00
CA ASP A 67 -23.15 -1.18 2.63
C ASP A 67 -22.89 -1.30 1.12
N ASN A 68 -23.69 -0.62 0.31
CA ASN A 68 -23.48 -0.56 -1.14
C ASN A 68 -22.17 0.16 -1.50
N LEU A 69 -21.84 1.26 -0.82
CA LEU A 69 -20.57 1.96 -1.01
C LEU A 69 -19.38 1.04 -0.67
N ASN A 70 -19.45 0.31 0.44
CA ASN A 70 -18.43 -0.66 0.85
C ASN A 70 -18.32 -1.86 -0.12
N GLY A 71 -19.39 -2.14 -0.88
CA GLY A 71 -19.40 -3.10 -1.98
C GLY A 71 -18.79 -2.58 -3.29
N SER A 72 -18.42 -1.31 -3.38
CA SER A 72 -17.79 -0.73 -4.57
C SER A 72 -16.46 -1.40 -4.89
N ILE A 73 -16.32 -1.89 -6.11
CA ILE A 73 -15.10 -2.55 -6.59
C ILE A 73 -13.90 -1.59 -6.51
N HIS A 74 -14.07 -0.35 -6.98
CA HIS A 74 -13.00 0.66 -6.98
C HIS A 74 -12.53 1.01 -5.57
N LEU A 75 -13.46 1.13 -4.61
CA LEU A 75 -13.09 1.45 -3.24
C LEU A 75 -12.30 0.30 -2.60
N ARG A 76 -12.68 -0.95 -2.90
CA ARG A 76 -11.94 -2.14 -2.42
C ARG A 76 -10.59 -2.31 -3.12
N ALA A 77 -10.49 -1.95 -4.40
CA ALA A 77 -9.25 -1.97 -5.16
C ALA A 77 -8.23 -1.02 -4.50
N ILE A 78 -8.62 0.23 -4.25
CA ILE A 78 -7.77 1.21 -3.54
C ILE A 78 -7.25 0.70 -2.21
N LEU A 79 -8.13 0.14 -1.37
CA LEU A 79 -7.70 -0.36 -0.06
C LEU A 79 -6.67 -1.49 -0.22
N THR A 80 -6.87 -2.37 -1.20
CA THR A 80 -5.95 -3.47 -1.50
C THR A 80 -4.61 -2.94 -2.02
N ASP A 81 -4.65 -1.97 -2.94
CA ASP A 81 -3.48 -1.33 -3.51
C ASP A 81 -2.65 -0.60 -2.46
N LEU A 82 -3.31 0.07 -1.52
CA LEU A 82 -2.67 0.74 -0.37
C LEU A 82 -1.96 -0.27 0.54
N PHE A 83 -2.58 -1.42 0.83
CA PHE A 83 -1.91 -2.47 1.60
C PHE A 83 -0.71 -3.05 0.86
N LEU A 84 -0.83 -3.25 -0.46
CA LEU A 84 0.26 -3.80 -1.27
C LEU A 84 1.46 -2.86 -1.30
N ILE A 85 1.23 -1.57 -1.57
CA ILE A 85 2.32 -0.59 -1.62
C ILE A 85 2.92 -0.34 -0.23
N ASP A 86 2.11 -0.31 0.83
CA ASP A 86 2.63 -0.19 2.21
C ASP A 86 3.58 -1.35 2.55
N GLU A 87 3.23 -2.58 2.19
CA GLU A 87 4.06 -3.75 2.44
C GLU A 87 5.38 -3.71 1.66
N ILE A 88 5.37 -3.20 0.42
CA ILE A 88 6.58 -2.99 -0.39
C ILE A 88 7.47 -1.87 0.21
N LEU A 89 6.85 -0.81 0.70
CA LEU A 89 7.54 0.37 1.24
C LEU A 89 8.02 0.19 2.69
N ARG A 90 7.52 -0.82 3.40
CA ARG A 90 7.92 -1.12 4.78
C ARG A 90 9.39 -1.60 4.77
N PRO A 91 10.25 -1.05 5.64
CA PRO A 91 11.61 -1.57 5.80
C PRO A 91 11.54 -3.06 6.14
N ARG A 92 12.15 -3.91 5.31
CA ARG A 92 12.36 -5.32 5.66
C ARG A 92 13.35 -5.37 6.82
N ALA A 93 12.83 -5.33 8.05
CA ALA A 93 13.61 -5.71 9.20
C ALA A 93 13.99 -7.20 9.01
N SER A 94 15.26 -7.44 8.64
CA SER A 94 15.86 -8.75 8.36
C SER A 94 15.65 -9.33 6.94
N GLU A 95 16.20 -8.67 5.92
CA GLU A 95 16.91 -9.39 4.85
C GLU A 95 18.42 -9.11 4.98
N GLY A 96 19.04 -9.87 5.87
CA GLY A 96 20.47 -9.74 6.16
C GLY A 96 20.87 -10.54 7.39
N ILE A 97 20.69 -11.86 7.37
CA ILE A 97 21.74 -12.71 7.95
C ILE A 97 22.74 -12.90 6.79
N PRO A 98 23.92 -12.26 6.83
CA PRO A 98 24.94 -12.51 5.83
C PRO A 98 25.32 -13.99 5.89
N ALA A 99 25.42 -14.65 4.74
CA ALA A 99 25.99 -16.01 4.62
C ALA A 99 27.41 -16.12 5.24
N ALA A 100 28.07 -14.98 5.51
CA ALA A 100 29.33 -14.92 6.26
C ALA A 100 29.20 -15.36 7.73
N ALA A 101 28.01 -15.35 8.33
CA ALA A 101 27.79 -15.83 9.70
C ALA A 101 27.85 -17.37 9.81
N LEU A 102 27.79 -18.10 8.69
CA LEU A 102 27.90 -19.56 8.63
C LEU A 102 29.31 -20.05 8.25
N ALA A 103 30.26 -19.14 7.99
CA ALA A 103 31.61 -19.48 7.53
C ALA A 103 32.68 -19.55 8.64
N ASN A 104 32.30 -19.27 9.90
CA ASN A 104 33.23 -19.23 11.04
C ASN A 104 32.98 -20.34 12.07
N GLU A 105 32.45 -21.50 11.65
CA GLU A 105 32.66 -22.71 12.45
C GLU A 105 34.01 -23.31 12.09
N GLU A 106 35.01 -22.96 12.89
CA GLU A 106 36.32 -23.62 12.87
C GLU A 106 36.10 -25.11 13.22
N PRO A 107 36.61 -26.07 12.42
CA PRO A 107 36.37 -27.48 12.65
C PRO A 107 36.97 -27.89 14.00
N PRO A 108 36.30 -28.80 14.76
CA PRO A 108 36.80 -29.24 16.05
C PRO A 108 38.19 -29.89 15.89
N PRO A 109 39.11 -29.68 16.85
CA PRO A 109 40.47 -30.18 16.75
C PRO A 109 40.48 -31.73 16.68
N PRO A 110 41.45 -32.33 15.97
CA PRO A 110 41.53 -33.77 15.83
C PRO A 110 41.79 -34.42 17.19
N ASP A 111 40.96 -35.42 17.51
CA ASP A 111 41.09 -36.26 18.70
C ASP A 111 42.46 -36.96 18.67
N LYS A 112 43.33 -36.58 19.61
CA LYS A 112 44.57 -37.31 19.88
C LYS A 112 44.28 -38.35 20.96
N SER A 113 43.76 -39.49 20.53
CA SER A 113 43.71 -40.70 21.33
C SER A 113 44.56 -41.78 20.66
N SER A 114 45.66 -42.13 21.33
CA SER A 114 46.48 -43.33 21.10
C SER A 114 45.83 -44.56 21.73
#